data_AF-A0A971ST43-F1
#
_entry.id   AF-A0A971ST43-F1
#
_cell.length_a   1.000
_cell.length_b   1.000
_cell.length_c   1.000
_cell.angle_alpha   90.00
_cell.angle_beta   90.00
_cell.angle_gamma   90.00
#
_symmetry.space_group_name_H-M   'P 1'
#
loop_
_entity.id
_entity.type
_entity.pdbx_description
1 polymer ?
#
loop_
_entity_poly.entity_id
_entity_poly.type
_entity_poly.pdbx_seq_one_letter_code
_entity_poly.pdbx_strand_id
1 'polypeptide(L)'
;FHFTQYAPVWGTPGDSAYVILIGLNIEISLMFLLMGVACTIILPEDRRMKILGIPNRLFFAIIFTTLAVIVEIILNAIGALTWEYSWWSARFPWLLWIFGYFYFFVVAYLVYDMRTIRAKAITVGAIFAVDIASLVIFMGVLGWI
;
A
#
# COMPACT_ATOMS: atom_id res chain seq x y z
N PHE A 1 14.94 9.06 -9.87
CA PHE A 1 16.10 9.49 -10.68
C PHE A 1 16.13 11.00 -10.86
N HIS A 2 15.11 11.65 -11.42
CA HIS A 2 15.11 13.09 -11.76
C HIS A 2 15.78 14.09 -10.77
N PHE A 3 15.37 14.14 -9.50
CA PHE A 3 15.85 15.18 -8.56
C PHE A 3 17.18 14.84 -7.87
N THR A 4 17.32 13.62 -7.34
CA THR A 4 18.48 13.24 -6.51
C THR A 4 19.46 12.34 -7.25
N GLN A 5 19.06 11.75 -8.39
CA GLN A 5 19.82 10.75 -9.15
C GLN A 5 20.34 9.57 -8.31
N TYR A 6 19.71 9.32 -7.16
CA TYR A 6 20.14 8.31 -6.19
C TYR A 6 19.32 7.01 -6.33
N ALA A 7 18.11 6.99 -5.77
CA ALA A 7 17.27 5.81 -5.78
C ALA A 7 15.78 6.16 -5.59
N PRO A 8 14.84 5.31 -6.05
CA PRO A 8 13.45 5.40 -5.62
C PRO A 8 13.35 5.10 -4.11
N VAL A 9 12.29 5.61 -3.47
CA VAL A 9 12.04 5.37 -2.04
C VAL A 9 11.83 3.88 -1.76
N TRP A 10 11.23 3.19 -2.73
CA TRP A 10 10.91 1.79 -2.67
C TRP A 10 11.05 1.17 -4.05
N GLY A 11 11.61 -0.04 -4.14
CA GLY A 11 11.82 -0.72 -5.41
C GLY A 11 12.14 -2.20 -5.27
N THR A 12 12.23 -2.89 -6.40
CA THR A 12 12.55 -4.32 -6.52
C THR A 12 13.85 -4.48 -7.33
N PRO A 13 14.90 -5.14 -6.82
CA PRO A 13 16.22 -5.17 -7.47
C PRO A 13 16.44 -6.26 -8.52
N GLY A 14 15.39 -6.78 -9.17
CA GLY A 14 15.53 -7.93 -10.08
C GLY A 14 14.69 -7.85 -11.36
N ASP A 15 15.06 -8.70 -12.31
CA ASP A 15 14.28 -8.96 -13.53
C ASP A 15 13.01 -9.73 -13.13
N SER A 16 11.87 -9.04 -13.13
CA SER A 16 10.54 -9.65 -12.95
C SER A 16 9.91 -9.94 -14.31
N ALA A 17 9.04 -10.96 -14.36
CA ALA A 17 8.41 -11.41 -15.58
C ALA A 17 7.57 -10.32 -16.28
N TYR A 18 7.06 -9.31 -15.55
CA TYR A 18 6.35 -8.14 -16.11
C TYR A 18 6.41 -6.91 -15.17
N VAL A 19 7.46 -6.10 -15.31
CA VAL A 19 7.56 -4.78 -14.66
C VAL A 19 6.61 -3.79 -15.33
N ILE A 20 5.73 -3.15 -14.55
CA ILE A 20 4.77 -2.14 -15.04
C ILE A 20 5.31 -0.73 -14.78
N LEU A 21 5.80 -0.48 -13.57
CA LEU A 21 6.44 0.77 -13.13
C LEU A 21 7.66 0.45 -12.27
N ILE A 22 8.51 1.44 -12.00
CA ILE A 22 9.63 1.29 -11.06
C ILE A 22 9.11 0.75 -9.72
N GLY A 23 9.61 -0.42 -9.32
CA GLY A 23 9.20 -1.14 -8.11
C GLY A 23 7.90 -1.93 -8.22
N LEU A 24 7.06 -1.68 -9.23
CA LEU A 24 5.75 -2.31 -9.36
C LEU A 24 5.74 -3.34 -10.50
N ASN A 25 5.61 -4.60 -10.13
CA ASN A 25 5.34 -5.70 -11.06
C ASN A 25 3.92 -6.27 -10.86
N ILE A 26 3.52 -7.20 -11.74
CA ILE A 26 2.21 -7.85 -11.67
C ILE A 26 2.04 -8.62 -10.36
N GLU A 27 3.07 -9.32 -9.88
CA GLU A 27 3.02 -10.15 -8.68
C GLU A 27 2.70 -9.32 -7.43
N ILE A 28 3.35 -8.17 -7.29
CA ILE A 28 3.13 -7.22 -6.20
C ILE A 28 1.74 -6.58 -6.33
N SER A 29 1.34 -6.22 -7.55
CA SER A 29 0.00 -5.68 -7.81
C SER A 29 -1.10 -6.66 -7.38
N LEU A 30 -0.92 -7.95 -7.70
CA LEU A 30 -1.82 -9.02 -7.27
C LEU A 30 -1.77 -9.25 -5.76
N MET A 31 -0.59 -9.18 -5.14
CA MET A 31 -0.45 -9.30 -3.69
C MET A 31 -1.25 -8.21 -2.98
N PHE A 32 -1.15 -6.95 -3.41
CA PHE A 32 -1.94 -5.85 -2.84
C PHE A 32 -3.44 -6.02 -3.08
N LEU A 33 -3.85 -6.47 -4.27
CA LEU A 33 -5.24 -6.77 -4.59
C LEU A 33 -5.81 -7.85 -3.64
N LEU A 34 -5.12 -8.99 -3.54
CA LEU A 34 -5.55 -10.11 -2.70
C LEU A 34 -5.56 -9.74 -1.22
N MET A 35 -4.53 -9.03 -0.75
CA MET A 35 -4.45 -8.55 0.64
C MET A 35 -5.57 -7.57 0.96
N GLY A 36 -5.88 -6.65 0.05
CA GLY A 36 -6.99 -5.70 0.19
C GLY A 36 -8.35 -6.38 0.32
N VAL A 37 -8.57 -7.49 -0.41
CA VAL A 37 -9.80 -8.30 -0.26
C VAL A 37 -9.76 -9.09 1.05
N ALA A 38 -8.67 -9.83 1.31
CA ALA A 38 -8.53 -10.71 2.47
C ALA A 38 -8.70 -9.95 3.80
N CYS A 39 -8.15 -8.74 3.91
CA CYS A 39 -8.22 -7.96 5.13
C CYS A 39 -9.64 -7.45 5.46
N THR A 40 -10.56 -7.45 4.47
CA THR A 40 -11.97 -7.07 4.68
C THR A 40 -12.86 -8.25 5.08
N ILE A 41 -12.52 -9.48 4.63
CA ILE A 41 -13.29 -10.70 4.92
C ILE A 41 -13.26 -11.04 6.42
N ILE A 42 -12.13 -10.79 7.09
CA ILE A 42 -11.96 -11.08 8.52
C ILE A 42 -12.68 -10.10 9.45
N LEU A 43 -13.21 -9.00 8.91
CA LEU A 43 -13.81 -7.95 9.73
C LEU A 43 -15.10 -8.45 10.40
N PRO A 44 -15.27 -8.23 11.72
CA PRO A 44 -16.52 -8.52 12.40
C PRO A 44 -17.69 -7.77 11.76
N GLU A 45 -18.84 -8.45 11.65
CA GLU A 45 -20.08 -7.86 11.16
C GLU A 45 -20.50 -6.65 12.01
N ASP A 46 -20.38 -6.77 13.34
CA ASP A 46 -20.61 -5.65 14.25
C ASP A 46 -19.45 -4.65 14.20
N ARG A 47 -19.70 -3.53 13.51
CA ARG A 47 -18.76 -2.40 13.40
C ARG A 47 -18.45 -1.72 14.74
N ARG A 48 -19.33 -1.83 15.74
CA ARG A 48 -19.16 -1.19 17.05
C ARG A 48 -18.39 -2.07 18.03
N MET A 49 -18.18 -3.33 17.70
CA MET A 49 -17.37 -4.25 18.49
C MET A 49 -15.98 -3.66 18.74
N LYS A 50 -15.55 -3.73 20.00
CA LYS A 50 -14.19 -3.37 20.41
C LYS A 50 -13.41 -4.64 20.71
N ILE A 51 -12.14 -4.66 20.33
CA ILE A 51 -11.18 -5.72 20.64
C ILE A 51 -10.10 -5.09 21.49
N LEU A 52 -9.91 -5.59 22.72
CA LEU A 52 -8.98 -5.00 23.71
C LEU A 52 -9.21 -3.49 23.94
N GLY A 53 -10.46 -3.03 23.88
CA GLY A 53 -10.84 -1.62 24.05
C GLY A 53 -10.68 -0.74 22.79
N ILE A 54 -10.10 -1.26 21.72
CA ILE A 54 -9.88 -0.57 20.44
C ILE A 54 -11.03 -0.90 19.46
N PRO A 55 -11.56 0.05 18.69
CA PRO A 55 -12.52 -0.25 17.62
C PRO A 55 -11.96 -1.29 16.65
N ASN A 56 -12.75 -2.32 16.31
CA ASN A 56 -12.23 -3.48 15.56
C ASN A 56 -11.54 -3.10 14.23
N ARG A 57 -12.04 -2.11 13.47
CA ARG A 57 -11.43 -1.68 12.21
C ARG A 57 -10.01 -1.14 12.41
N LEU A 58 -9.83 -0.36 13.48
CA LEU A 58 -8.52 0.17 13.83
C LEU A 58 -7.60 -0.93 14.34
N PHE A 59 -8.12 -1.85 15.16
CA PHE A 59 -7.37 -3.01 15.64
C PHE A 59 -6.82 -3.85 14.49
N PHE A 60 -7.67 -4.23 13.52
CA PHE A 60 -7.23 -4.99 12.36
C PHE A 60 -6.28 -4.18 11.46
N ALA A 61 -6.52 -2.88 11.27
CA ALA A 61 -5.62 -2.04 10.48
C ALA A 61 -4.21 -2.04 11.09
N ILE A 62 -4.09 -1.89 12.40
CA ILE A 62 -2.79 -1.96 13.11
C ILE A 62 -2.12 -3.32 12.91
N ILE A 63 -2.87 -4.42 13.06
CA ILE A 63 -2.34 -5.78 12.89
C ILE A 63 -1.85 -6.00 11.45
N PHE A 64 -2.69 -5.77 10.45
CA PHE A 64 -2.33 -6.02 9.06
C PHE A 64 -1.21 -5.11 8.56
N THR A 65 -1.18 -3.85 9.02
CA THR A 65 -0.06 -2.95 8.77
C THR A 65 1.24 -3.52 9.33
N THR A 66 1.20 -4.00 10.57
CA THR A 66 2.39 -4.55 11.23
C THR A 66 2.87 -5.82 10.53
N LEU A 67 1.95 -6.71 10.15
CA LEU A 67 2.27 -7.92 9.38
C LEU A 67 2.86 -7.59 8.01
N ALA A 68 2.30 -6.61 7.30
CA ALA A 68 2.79 -6.18 6.00
C ALA A 68 4.21 -5.60 6.09
N VAL A 69 4.48 -4.75 7.08
CA VAL A 69 5.84 -4.23 7.36
C VAL A 69 6.81 -5.36 7.69
N ILE A 70 6.40 -6.37 8.47
CA ILE A 70 7.24 -7.55 8.76
C ILE A 70 7.58 -8.29 7.47
N VAL A 71 6.58 -8.54 6.61
CA VAL A 71 6.80 -9.17 5.30
C VAL A 71 7.77 -8.33 4.48
N GLU A 72 7.63 -7.00 4.47
CA GLU A 72 8.53 -6.12 3.72
C GLU A 72 9.96 -6.13 4.25
N ILE A 73 10.16 -6.18 5.57
CA ILE A 73 11.48 -6.35 6.19
C ILE A 73 12.11 -7.66 5.75
N ILE A 74 11.33 -8.76 5.70
CA ILE A 74 11.82 -10.06 5.24
C ILE A 74 12.20 -9.97 3.76
N LEU A 75 11.34 -9.40 2.92
CA LEU A 75 11.60 -9.21 1.49
C LEU A 75 12.85 -8.35 1.24
N ASN A 76 13.05 -7.30 2.03
CA ASN A 76 14.26 -6.48 1.96
C ASN A 76 15.50 -7.28 2.40
N ALA A 77 15.40 -8.05 3.48
CA ALA A 77 16.51 -8.86 4.00
C ALA A 77 16.98 -9.96 3.03
N ILE A 78 16.05 -10.53 2.23
CA ILE A 78 16.39 -11.52 1.20
C ILE A 78 16.79 -10.88 -0.14
N GLY A 79 16.84 -9.55 -0.22
CA GLY A 79 17.18 -8.83 -1.45
C GLY A 79 16.08 -8.84 -2.51
N ALA A 80 14.82 -9.09 -2.15
CA ALA A 80 13.66 -8.98 -3.06
C ALA A 80 13.07 -7.55 -3.10
N LEU A 81 13.41 -6.70 -2.12
CA LEU A 81 13.05 -5.28 -2.07
C LEU A 81 14.26 -4.43 -1.70
N THR A 82 14.34 -3.21 -2.24
CA THR A 82 15.41 -2.25 -1.95
C THR A 82 14.90 -1.06 -1.17
N TRP A 83 15.72 -0.66 -0.20
CA TRP A 83 15.53 0.48 0.67
C TRP A 83 16.86 1.23 0.81
N GLU A 84 16.98 2.35 0.10
CA GLU A 84 18.24 3.12 0.07
C GLU A 84 18.25 4.26 1.08
N TYR A 85 17.09 4.65 1.62
CA TYR A 85 16.96 5.76 2.55
C TYR A 85 16.89 5.29 4.01
N SER A 86 17.69 5.90 4.89
CA SER A 86 17.71 5.55 6.32
C SER A 86 16.37 5.71 7.02
N TRP A 87 15.57 6.70 6.59
CA TRP A 87 14.22 6.98 7.08
C TRP A 87 13.12 6.09 6.45
N TRP A 88 13.48 5.25 5.49
CA TRP A 88 12.61 4.23 4.90
C TRP A 88 13.34 2.88 4.96
N SER A 89 13.48 2.33 6.17
CA SER A 89 14.28 1.12 6.38
C SER A 89 13.79 0.32 7.59
N ALA A 90 14.27 -0.93 7.74
CA ALA A 90 14.00 -1.74 8.93
C ALA A 90 14.38 -1.05 10.26
N ARG A 91 15.36 -0.15 10.25
CA ARG A 91 15.80 0.59 11.45
C ARG A 91 14.86 1.73 11.80
N PHE A 92 14.12 2.24 10.83
CA PHE A 92 13.12 3.30 11.02
C PHE A 92 11.86 2.99 10.20
N PRO A 93 11.07 1.99 10.61
CA PRO A 93 9.96 1.48 9.80
C PRO A 93 8.70 2.35 9.93
N TRP A 94 8.72 3.44 10.71
CA TRP A 94 7.51 4.19 11.05
C TRP A 94 6.87 4.92 9.88
N LEU A 95 7.67 5.48 8.97
CA LEU A 95 7.13 6.11 7.76
C LEU A 95 6.51 5.07 6.83
N LEU A 96 7.18 3.92 6.68
CA LEU A 96 6.63 2.79 5.94
C LEU A 96 5.34 2.27 6.58
N TRP A 97 5.30 2.14 7.91
CA TRP A 97 4.14 1.68 8.65
C TRP A 97 2.94 2.60 8.41
N ILE A 98 3.13 3.92 8.53
CA ILE A 98 2.05 4.91 8.38
C ILE A 98 1.64 5.10 6.92
N PHE A 99 2.61 5.45 6.06
CA PHE A 99 2.35 5.88 4.69
C PHE A 99 2.40 4.73 3.68
N GLY A 100 3.17 3.68 3.95
CA GLY A 100 3.25 2.50 3.09
C GLY A 100 2.10 1.53 3.27
N TYR A 101 1.46 1.48 4.45
CA TYR A 101 0.44 0.45 4.74
C TYR A 101 -0.77 0.93 5.54
N PHE A 102 -0.59 1.62 6.67
CA PHE A 102 -1.70 1.92 7.59
C PHE A 102 -2.84 2.68 6.93
N TYR A 103 -2.50 3.72 6.17
CA TYR A 103 -3.49 4.50 5.44
C TYR A 103 -4.31 3.63 4.48
N PHE A 104 -3.66 2.72 3.73
CA PHE A 104 -4.35 1.86 2.76
C PHE A 104 -5.32 0.89 3.43
N PHE A 105 -4.95 0.27 4.55
CA PHE A 105 -5.87 -0.60 5.30
C PHE A 105 -7.06 0.17 5.87
N VAL A 106 -6.82 1.36 6.43
CA VAL A 106 -7.90 2.23 6.93
C VAL A 106 -8.85 2.61 5.80
N VAL A 107 -8.33 3.04 4.65
CA VAL A 107 -9.15 3.40 3.49
C VAL A 107 -9.94 2.20 2.97
N ALA A 108 -9.33 1.02 2.88
CA ALA A 108 -10.01 -0.21 2.49
C ALA A 108 -11.23 -0.48 3.39
N TYR A 109 -11.07 -0.31 4.71
CA TYR A 109 -12.16 -0.52 5.66
C TYR A 109 -13.23 0.58 5.61
N LEU A 110 -12.82 1.83 5.39
CA LEU A 110 -13.75 2.94 5.20
C LEU A 110 -14.63 2.70 3.97
N VAL A 111 -14.03 2.29 2.85
CA VAL A 111 -14.75 1.94 1.60
C VAL A 111 -15.64 0.72 1.82
N TYR A 112 -15.12 -0.33 2.47
CA TYR A 112 -15.89 -1.54 2.77
C TYR A 112 -17.17 -1.22 3.55
N ASP A 113 -17.09 -0.36 4.57
CA ASP A 113 -18.20 0.01 5.43
C ASP A 113 -19.17 1.05 4.81
N MET A 114 -18.93 1.53 3.60
CA MET A 114 -19.84 2.49 2.94
C MET A 114 -21.20 1.85 2.66
N ARG A 115 -22.28 2.60 2.92
CA ARG A 115 -23.66 2.12 2.82
C ARG A 115 -24.13 1.82 1.40
N THR A 116 -23.57 2.50 0.40
CA THR A 116 -24.04 2.39 -0.99
C THR A 116 -22.91 2.01 -1.93
N ILE A 117 -23.22 1.20 -2.94
CA ILE A 117 -22.27 0.87 -4.02
C ILE A 117 -21.83 2.13 -4.75
N ARG A 118 -22.72 3.13 -4.91
CA ARG A 118 -22.37 4.42 -5.50
C ARG A 118 -21.25 5.12 -4.74
N ALA A 119 -21.30 5.17 -3.41
CA ALA A 119 -20.25 5.78 -2.61
C ALA A 119 -18.92 5.02 -2.72
N LYS A 120 -18.98 3.68 -2.74
CA LYS A 120 -17.81 2.82 -2.96
C LYS A 120 -17.16 3.09 -4.33
N ALA A 121 -17.97 3.08 -5.38
CA ALA A 121 -17.53 3.31 -6.75
C ALA A 121 -16.95 4.72 -6.95
N ILE A 122 -17.57 5.76 -6.37
CA ILE A 122 -17.02 7.13 -6.41
C ILE A 122 -15.66 7.19 -5.69
N THR A 123 -15.54 6.59 -4.51
CA THR A 123 -14.31 6.67 -3.72
C THR A 123 -13.16 5.93 -4.39
N VAL A 124 -13.38 4.69 -4.82
CA VAL A 124 -12.38 3.90 -5.54
C VAL A 124 -12.07 4.53 -6.90
N GLY A 125 -13.08 5.02 -7.61
CA GLY A 125 -12.91 5.73 -8.87
C GLY A 125 -12.11 7.03 -8.73
N ALA A 126 -12.26 7.75 -7.62
CA ALA A 126 -11.47 8.95 -7.35
C ALA A 126 -9.99 8.62 -7.09
N ILE A 127 -9.70 7.56 -6.33
CA ILE A 127 -8.32 7.07 -6.13
C ILE A 127 -7.71 6.70 -7.48
N PHE A 128 -8.43 5.91 -8.28
CA PHE A 128 -7.97 5.51 -9.61
C PHE A 128 -7.77 6.69 -10.56
N ALA A 129 -8.62 7.72 -10.48
CA ALA A 129 -8.48 8.93 -11.28
C ALA A 129 -7.22 9.73 -10.89
N VAL A 130 -6.86 9.77 -9.60
CA VAL A 130 -5.61 10.39 -9.12
C VAL A 130 -4.40 9.64 -9.67
N ASP A 131 -4.44 8.30 -9.68
CA ASP A 131 -3.36 7.48 -10.22
C ASP A 131 -3.19 7.72 -11.72
N ILE A 132 -4.28 7.72 -12.49
CA ILE A 132 -4.25 8.04 -13.93
C ILE A 132 -3.70 9.45 -14.16
N ALA A 133 -4.19 10.45 -13.44
CA ALA A 133 -3.71 11.82 -13.58
C ALA A 133 -2.21 11.91 -13.28
N SER A 134 -1.74 11.21 -12.25
CA SER A 134 -0.32 11.14 -11.90
C SER A 134 0.51 10.50 -13.00
N LEU A 135 0.04 9.40 -13.60
CA LEU A 135 0.72 8.78 -14.75
C LEU A 135 0.78 9.73 -15.95
N VAL A 136 -0.34 10.38 -16.31
CA VAL A 136 -0.36 11.33 -17.43
C VAL A 136 0.62 12.48 -17.19
N ILE A 137 0.66 13.03 -15.97
CA ILE A 137 1.53 14.16 -15.64
C ILE A 137 3.00 13.72 -15.59
N PHE A 138 3.33 12.71 -14.79
CA PHE A 138 4.72 12.35 -14.51
C PHE A 138 5.38 11.54 -15.62
N MET A 139 4.63 10.68 -16.32
CA MET A 139 5.14 9.89 -17.45
C MET A 139 4.91 10.60 -18.78
N GLY A 140 3.68 11.07 -19.03
CA GLY A 140 3.30 11.63 -20.34
C GLY A 140 3.79 13.06 -20.60
N VAL A 141 3.63 13.96 -19.63
CA VAL A 141 3.96 15.39 -19.80
C VAL A 141 5.38 15.70 -19.37
N LEU A 142 5.80 15.20 -18.20
CA LEU A 142 7.07 15.57 -17.58
C LEU A 142 8.22 14.60 -17.89
N GLY A 143 7.91 13.33 -18.25
CA GLY A 143 8.93 12.30 -18.53
C GLY A 143 9.84 11.98 -17.34
N TRP A 144 9.32 12.07 -16.11
CA TRP A 144 10.07 11.78 -14.87
C TRP A 144 10.15 10.29 -14.55
N ILE A 145 9.18 9.53 -15.04
CA ILE A 145 8.99 8.08 -14.90
C ILE A 145 8.79 7.54 -16.32
#